data_AF-A0A134CDS7-F1
#
_entry.id   AF-A0A134CDS7-F1
#
_cell.length_a   1.000
_cell.length_b   1.000
_cell.length_c   1.000
_cell.angle_alpha   90.00
_cell.angle_beta   90.00
_cell.angle_gamma   90.00
#
_symmetry.space_group_name_H-M   'P 1'
#
loop_
_entity.id
_entity.type
_entity.pdbx_description
1 polymer ?
#
loop_
_entity_poly.entity_id
_entity_poly.type
_entity_poly.pdbx_seq_one_letter_code
_entity_poly.pdbx_strand_id
1 'polypeptide(L)'
;MREKPNIYTIWQGKKKKADGFILLEVLIFFVLALFLISTMLTCSLQTIRYVRYGEVWEEMMRQRWVMNDTFYSELHNSIKTITEYSLLALYDGEREWRCHSISGGMYKWLSNHDDHPYIRGDWGRDVSSRVFVEPIDPEKKFFFKNKEMVDISMFYRDRDLKIYWPCHLIITPWCVEWRQTAEK
;
A
#
# COMPACT_ATOMS: atom_id res chain seq x y z
N MET A 1 -82.12 -17.93 67.48
CA MET A 1 -81.48 -17.61 66.19
C MET A 1 -80.40 -16.56 66.46
N ARG A 2 -79.12 -16.87 66.27
CA ARG A 2 -78.00 -15.92 66.42
C ARG A 2 -77.44 -15.66 65.03
N GLU A 3 -77.51 -14.42 64.55
CA GLU A 3 -76.89 -14.00 63.30
C GLU A 3 -75.36 -14.05 63.45
N LYS A 4 -74.69 -14.70 62.49
CA LYS A 4 -73.22 -14.70 62.39
C LYS A 4 -72.79 -13.43 61.65
N PRO A 5 -71.83 -12.64 62.17
CA PRO A 5 -71.31 -11.51 61.43
C PRO A 5 -70.46 -12.02 60.25
N ASN A 6 -70.80 -11.57 59.04
CA ASN A 6 -69.96 -11.79 57.85
C ASN A 6 -68.78 -10.83 57.90
N ILE A 7 -67.58 -11.38 58.12
CA ILE A 7 -66.32 -10.64 58.03
C ILE A 7 -65.89 -10.64 56.56
N TYR A 8 -65.94 -9.48 55.91
CA TYR A 8 -65.39 -9.29 54.57
C TYR A 8 -63.90 -8.93 54.68
N THR A 9 -63.04 -9.84 54.27
CA THR A 9 -61.63 -9.54 54.05
C THR A 9 -61.46 -8.91 52.68
N ILE A 10 -61.12 -7.62 52.64
CA ILE A 10 -60.67 -6.94 51.43
C ILE A 10 -59.30 -7.53 51.10
N TRP A 11 -59.25 -8.41 50.10
CA TRP A 11 -57.99 -8.83 49.49
C TRP A 11 -57.39 -7.62 48.77
N GLN A 12 -56.59 -6.82 49.48
CA GLN A 12 -55.63 -5.95 48.82
C GLN A 12 -54.63 -6.85 48.08
N GLY A 13 -54.87 -7.04 46.79
CA GLY A 13 -53.93 -7.70 45.90
C GLY A 13 -52.59 -6.98 46.00
N LYS A 14 -51.62 -7.61 46.67
CA LYS A 14 -50.22 -7.19 46.62
C LYS A 14 -49.82 -7.19 45.14
N LYS A 15 -49.65 -6.01 44.54
CA LYS A 15 -49.01 -5.88 43.22
C LYS A 15 -47.67 -6.61 43.31
N LYS A 16 -47.57 -7.77 42.66
CA LYS A 16 -46.31 -8.50 42.54
C LYS A 16 -45.34 -7.57 41.83
N LYS A 17 -44.21 -7.26 42.46
CA LYS A 17 -43.05 -6.57 41.86
C LYS A 17 -42.46 -7.48 40.77
N ALA A 18 -43.13 -7.59 39.62
CA ALA A 18 -42.64 -8.30 38.45
C ALA A 18 -41.84 -7.39 37.51
N ASP A 19 -41.89 -6.06 37.74
CA ASP A 19 -41.33 -5.05 36.83
C ASP A 19 -39.79 -5.05 36.80
N GLY A 20 -39.12 -5.46 37.88
CA GLY A 20 -37.65 -5.47 37.96
C GLY A 20 -36.99 -6.52 37.07
N PHE A 21 -37.66 -7.64 36.80
CA PHE A 21 -37.14 -8.71 35.96
C PHE A 21 -37.24 -8.34 34.46
N ILE A 22 -38.37 -7.73 34.07
CA ILE A 22 -38.61 -7.22 32.71
C ILE A 22 -37.64 -6.06 32.41
N LEU A 23 -37.41 -5.16 33.38
CA LEU A 23 -36.47 -4.05 33.20
C LEU A 23 -35.02 -4.54 33.01
N LEU A 24 -34.63 -5.61 33.73
CA LEU A 24 -33.32 -6.23 33.59
C LEU A 24 -33.15 -6.91 32.23
N GLU A 25 -34.16 -7.66 31.76
CA GLU A 25 -34.13 -8.30 30.43
C GLU A 25 -34.03 -7.28 29.30
N VAL A 26 -34.79 -6.19 29.38
CA VAL A 26 -34.72 -5.08 28.43
C VAL A 26 -33.33 -4.43 28.45
N LEU A 27 -32.75 -4.22 29.64
CA LEU A 27 -31.42 -3.65 29.77
C LEU A 27 -30.33 -4.56 29.19
N ILE A 28 -30.41 -5.88 29.44
CA ILE A 28 -29.51 -6.87 28.84
C ILE A 28 -29.66 -6.89 27.32
N PHE A 29 -30.88 -6.81 26.80
CA PHE A 29 -31.12 -6.71 25.37
C PHE A 29 -30.47 -5.47 24.75
N PHE A 30 -30.59 -4.30 25.39
CA PHE A 30 -29.94 -3.08 24.92
C PHE A 30 -28.41 -3.18 24.97
N VAL A 31 -27.84 -3.77 26.03
CA VAL A 31 -26.39 -3.98 26.12
C VAL A 31 -25.90 -4.92 25.02
N LEU A 32 -26.61 -6.01 24.76
CA LEU A 32 -26.29 -6.94 23.67
C LEU A 32 -26.42 -6.26 22.30
N ALA A 33 -27.47 -5.46 22.08
CA ALA A 33 -27.66 -4.71 20.85
C ALA A 33 -26.53 -3.69 20.64
N LEU A 34 -26.14 -2.95 21.67
CA LEU A 34 -25.01 -2.02 21.61
C LEU A 34 -23.68 -2.74 21.35
N PHE A 35 -23.48 -3.91 21.96
CA PHE A 35 -22.30 -4.74 21.68
C PHE A 35 -22.29 -5.18 20.22
N LEU A 36 -23.42 -5.62 19.68
CA LEU A 36 -23.56 -6.07 18.29
C LEU A 36 -23.33 -4.92 17.30
N ILE A 37 -23.86 -3.73 17.59
CA ILE A 37 -23.60 -2.53 16.77
C ILE A 37 -22.10 -2.17 16.82
N SER A 38 -21.48 -2.22 18.00
CA SER A 38 -20.05 -1.93 18.17
C SER A 38 -19.16 -2.94 17.43
N THR A 39 -19.48 -4.23 17.49
CA THR A 39 -18.75 -5.26 16.75
C THR A 39 -18.93 -5.10 15.24
N MET A 40 -20.15 -4.84 14.76
CA MET A 40 -20.39 -4.57 13.33
C MET A 40 -19.64 -3.33 12.84
N LEU A 41 -19.62 -2.24 13.64
CA LEU A 41 -18.85 -1.05 13.31
C LEU A 41 -17.35 -1.37 13.22
N THR A 42 -16.81 -2.11 14.19
CA THR A 42 -15.40 -2.52 14.19
C THR A 42 -15.07 -3.39 12.98
N CYS A 43 -15.91 -4.36 12.65
CA CYS A 43 -15.76 -5.20 11.45
C CYS A 43 -15.78 -4.34 10.18
N SER A 44 -16.74 -3.41 10.04
CA SER A 44 -16.82 -2.55 8.87
C SER A 44 -15.56 -1.67 8.68
N LEU A 45 -15.04 -1.11 9.77
CA LEU A 45 -13.81 -0.32 9.75
C LEU A 45 -12.60 -1.17 9.37
N GLN A 46 -12.53 -2.41 9.86
CA GLN A 46 -11.48 -3.35 9.48
C GLN A 46 -11.58 -3.73 8.00
N THR A 47 -12.79 -4.04 7.49
CA THR A 47 -13.00 -4.35 6.08
C THR A 47 -12.55 -3.20 5.18
N ILE A 48 -12.92 -1.96 5.49
CA ILE A 48 -12.48 -0.78 4.72
C ILE A 48 -10.95 -0.66 4.72
N ARG A 49 -10.30 -0.89 5.87
CA ARG A 49 -8.84 -0.88 5.97
C ARG A 49 -8.19 -1.97 5.10
N TYR A 50 -8.75 -3.19 5.10
CA TYR A 50 -8.24 -4.28 4.28
C TYR A 50 -8.42 -4.03 2.78
N VAL A 51 -9.56 -3.49 2.37
CA VAL A 51 -9.79 -3.10 0.96
C VAL A 51 -8.77 -2.04 0.55
N ARG A 52 -8.62 -0.97 1.35
CA ARG A 52 -7.64 0.08 1.06
C ARG A 52 -6.20 -0.44 1.04
N TYR A 53 -5.88 -1.43 1.88
CA TYR A 53 -4.58 -2.11 1.85
C TYR A 53 -4.40 -2.88 0.54
N GLY A 54 -5.42 -3.62 0.10
CA GLY A 54 -5.40 -4.37 -1.16
C GLY A 54 -5.19 -3.49 -2.38
N GLU A 55 -5.90 -2.36 -2.46
CA GLU A 55 -5.76 -1.38 -3.56
C GLU A 55 -4.34 -0.81 -3.65
N VAL A 56 -3.76 -0.43 -2.50
CA VAL A 56 -2.38 0.10 -2.46
C VAL A 56 -1.38 -0.97 -2.84
N TRP A 57 -1.59 -2.19 -2.36
CA TRP A 57 -0.73 -3.31 -2.68
C TRP A 57 -0.74 -3.65 -4.17
N GLU A 58 -1.92 -3.67 -4.78
CA GLU A 58 -2.09 -3.89 -6.21
C GLU A 58 -1.38 -2.79 -7.02
N GLU A 59 -1.54 -1.53 -6.63
CA GLU A 59 -0.87 -0.41 -7.31
C GLU A 59 0.66 -0.50 -7.17
N MET A 60 1.18 -0.83 -5.98
CA MET A 60 2.62 -1.07 -5.78
C MET A 60 3.14 -2.18 -6.69
N MET A 61 2.39 -3.28 -6.82
CA MET A 61 2.75 -4.38 -7.70
C MET A 61 2.73 -3.95 -9.16
N ARG A 62 1.68 -3.25 -9.61
CA ARG A 62 1.58 -2.75 -10.98
C ARG A 62 2.76 -1.85 -11.34
N GLN A 63 3.08 -0.88 -10.48
CA GLN A 63 4.22 0.01 -10.67
C GLN A 63 5.54 -0.76 -10.72
N ARG A 64 5.72 -1.76 -9.85
CA ARG A 64 6.89 -2.65 -9.87
C ARG A 64 7.04 -3.39 -11.18
N TRP A 65 5.97 -3.98 -11.70
CA TRP A 65 6.02 -4.72 -12.95
C TRP A 65 6.40 -3.82 -14.13
N VAL A 66 5.77 -2.65 -14.24
CA VAL A 66 6.09 -1.65 -15.27
C VAL A 66 7.55 -1.21 -15.18
N MET A 67 8.02 -0.92 -13.97
CA MET A 67 9.38 -0.46 -13.74
C MET A 67 10.42 -1.55 -14.04
N ASN A 68 10.14 -2.79 -13.64
CA ASN A 68 11.01 -3.93 -13.92
C ASN A 68 11.11 -4.19 -15.42
N ASP A 69 9.98 -4.28 -16.12
CA ASP A 69 9.94 -4.52 -17.56
C ASP A 69 10.65 -3.41 -18.33
N THR A 70 10.42 -2.16 -17.93
CA THR A 70 11.05 -1.02 -18.60
C THR A 70 12.55 -0.96 -18.35
N PHE A 71 13.00 -1.06 -17.10
CA PHE A 71 14.44 -1.06 -16.81
C PHE A 71 15.13 -2.26 -17.44
N TYR A 72 14.52 -3.44 -17.38
CA TYR A 72 15.06 -4.62 -18.04
C TYR A 72 15.25 -4.36 -19.53
N SER A 73 14.19 -3.95 -20.24
CA SER A 73 14.27 -3.68 -21.68
C SER A 73 15.31 -2.61 -22.03
N GLU A 74 15.37 -1.50 -21.28
CA GLU A 74 16.26 -0.38 -21.61
C GLU A 74 17.73 -0.65 -21.25
N LEU A 75 17.99 -1.19 -20.06
CA LEU A 75 19.35 -1.52 -19.63
C LEU A 75 19.92 -2.69 -20.42
N HIS A 76 19.10 -3.70 -20.70
CA HIS A 76 19.54 -4.87 -21.44
C HIS A 76 19.99 -4.50 -22.86
N ASN A 77 19.27 -3.60 -23.53
CA ASN A 77 19.64 -3.13 -24.87
C ASN A 77 20.68 -1.99 -24.87
N SER A 78 21.12 -1.53 -23.71
CA SER A 78 22.11 -0.44 -23.65
C SER A 78 23.51 -0.91 -24.07
N ILE A 79 24.15 -0.09 -24.90
CA ILE A 79 25.55 -0.26 -25.34
C ILE A 79 26.49 0.45 -24.36
N LYS A 80 26.03 1.57 -23.79
CA LYS A 80 26.78 2.33 -22.80
C LYS A 80 25.88 2.75 -21.65
N THR A 81 26.33 2.42 -20.44
CA THR A 81 25.62 2.74 -19.20
C THR A 81 26.49 3.58 -18.28
N ILE A 82 25.95 4.71 -17.84
CA ILE A 82 26.56 5.61 -16.86
C ILE A 82 25.60 5.71 -15.67
N THR A 83 26.11 5.46 -14.47
CA THR A 83 25.34 5.51 -13.22
C THR A 83 25.91 6.59 -12.29
N GLU A 84 25.08 7.55 -11.90
CA GLU A 84 25.38 8.53 -10.85
C GLU A 84 24.42 8.36 -9.65
N TYR A 85 24.42 9.29 -8.69
CA TYR A 85 23.72 9.12 -7.41
C TYR A 85 22.21 8.91 -7.55
N SER A 86 21.57 9.67 -8.43
CA SER A 86 20.14 9.60 -8.71
C SER A 86 19.84 9.55 -10.21
N LEU A 87 20.86 9.37 -11.05
CA LEU A 87 20.77 9.41 -12.50
C LEU A 87 21.33 8.11 -13.09
N LEU A 88 20.58 7.54 -14.02
CA LEU A 88 20.99 6.45 -14.88
C LEU A 88 20.91 6.93 -16.33
N ALA A 89 22.05 7.07 -17.00
CA ALA A 89 22.10 7.40 -18.42
C ALA A 89 22.45 6.15 -19.23
N LEU A 90 21.66 5.91 -20.27
CA LEU A 90 21.75 4.78 -21.18
C LEU A 90 21.86 5.28 -22.61
N TYR A 91 22.64 4.57 -23.41
CA TYR A 91 22.75 4.83 -24.83
C TYR A 91 22.70 3.49 -25.57
N ASP A 92 21.78 3.39 -26.53
CA ASP A 92 21.52 2.18 -27.33
C ASP A 92 22.14 2.22 -28.74
N GLY A 93 22.86 3.31 -29.08
CA GLY A 93 23.44 3.52 -30.42
C GLY A 93 22.67 4.54 -31.27
N GLU A 94 21.36 4.71 -31.04
CA GLU A 94 20.52 5.66 -31.77
C GLU A 94 19.92 6.73 -30.87
N ARG A 95 19.62 6.39 -29.62
CA ARG A 95 18.93 7.24 -28.65
C ARG A 95 19.66 7.27 -27.32
N GLU A 96 19.63 8.45 -26.70
CA GLU A 96 20.06 8.63 -25.32
C GLU A 96 18.83 8.64 -24.42
N TRP A 97 18.86 7.80 -23.39
CA TRP A 97 17.83 7.70 -22.38
C TRP A 97 18.43 8.07 -21.04
N ARG A 98 17.75 8.91 -20.26
CA ARG A 98 18.16 9.19 -18.88
C ARG A 98 17.01 8.92 -17.95
N CYS A 99 17.25 8.17 -16.89
CA CYS A 99 16.32 8.02 -15.78
C CYS A 99 16.87 8.79 -14.59
N HIS A 100 16.04 9.61 -13.95
CA HIS A 100 16.41 10.30 -12.73
C HIS A 100 15.36 10.14 -11.64
N SER A 101 15.80 10.15 -10.39
CA SER A 101 14.93 10.20 -9.22
C SER A 101 14.89 11.63 -8.67
N ILE A 102 13.69 12.21 -8.59
CA ILE A 102 13.44 13.55 -7.99
C ILE A 102 12.26 13.43 -7.03
N SER A 103 12.45 13.88 -5.79
CA SER A 103 11.39 14.00 -4.77
C SER A 103 10.52 12.75 -4.60
N GLY A 104 11.14 11.56 -4.71
CA GLY A 104 10.48 10.26 -4.56
C GLY A 104 9.73 9.77 -5.81
N GLY A 105 9.78 10.49 -6.93
CA GLY A 105 9.35 10.01 -8.24
C GLY A 105 10.54 9.55 -9.08
N MET A 106 10.31 8.57 -9.95
CA MET A 106 11.26 8.19 -11.00
C MET A 106 10.76 8.69 -12.35
N TYR A 107 11.63 9.39 -13.06
CA TYR A 107 11.32 10.06 -14.31
C TYR A 107 12.28 9.63 -15.39
N LYS A 108 11.72 9.53 -16.59
CA LYS A 108 12.41 9.23 -17.82
C LYS A 108 12.53 10.51 -18.62
N TRP A 109 13.76 10.96 -18.81
CA TRP A 109 14.06 12.06 -19.69
C TRP A 109 14.38 11.51 -21.09
N LEU A 110 13.54 11.86 -22.06
CA LEU A 110 13.77 11.56 -23.47
C LEU A 110 14.66 12.62 -24.10
N SER A 111 15.37 12.23 -25.17
CA SER A 111 16.21 13.12 -26.00
C SER A 111 15.49 14.39 -26.50
N ASN A 112 14.16 14.41 -26.50
CA ASN A 112 13.32 15.53 -26.93
C ASN A 112 13.03 16.55 -25.82
N HIS A 113 13.67 16.41 -24.67
CA HIS A 113 13.45 17.21 -23.46
C HIS A 113 12.10 17.00 -22.75
N ASP A 114 11.32 15.99 -23.15
CA ASP A 114 10.10 15.59 -22.45
C ASP A 114 10.41 14.62 -21.31
N ASP A 115 9.81 14.92 -20.14
CA ASP A 115 9.89 14.09 -18.93
C ASP A 115 8.65 13.18 -18.84
N HIS A 116 8.87 11.87 -18.92
CA HIS A 116 7.85 10.86 -18.73
C HIS A 116 8.01 10.20 -17.35
N PRO A 117 7.05 10.34 -16.42
CA PRO A 117 7.15 9.69 -15.12
C PRO A 117 6.98 8.18 -15.25
N TYR A 118 7.94 7.40 -14.73
CA TYR A 118 7.78 5.97 -14.50
C TYR A 118 6.91 5.71 -13.27
N ILE A 119 7.14 6.52 -12.24
CA ILE A 119 6.34 6.58 -11.02
C ILE A 119 6.11 8.06 -10.77
N ARG A 120 4.85 8.47 -10.69
CA ARG A 120 4.53 9.85 -10.34
C ARG A 120 4.80 10.05 -8.85
N GLY A 121 5.45 11.15 -8.48
CA GLY A 121 5.45 11.64 -7.11
C GLY A 121 4.55 12.87 -7.00
N ASP A 122 4.18 13.26 -5.79
CA ASP A 122 3.26 14.38 -5.54
C ASP A 122 3.77 15.77 -5.96
N TRP A 123 5.02 15.91 -6.39
CA TRP A 123 5.63 17.22 -6.67
C TRP A 123 5.46 17.71 -8.13
N GLY A 124 4.49 17.16 -8.89
CA GLY A 124 3.86 17.79 -10.06
C GLY A 124 3.85 16.96 -11.36
N ARG A 125 2.95 17.17 -12.34
CA ARG A 125 1.73 18.01 -12.40
C ARG A 125 0.54 17.10 -12.77
N ASP A 126 -0.40 17.02 -11.83
CA ASP A 126 -1.72 16.42 -11.91
C ASP A 126 -1.86 14.88 -11.91
N VAL A 127 -1.85 14.40 -10.66
CA VAL A 127 -2.75 13.38 -10.06
C VAL A 127 -2.14 11.98 -9.76
N SER A 128 -2.22 11.66 -8.46
CA SER A 128 -2.52 10.36 -7.79
C SER A 128 -1.56 9.18 -7.83
N SER A 129 -0.27 9.35 -7.62
CA SER A 129 0.55 8.21 -7.22
C SER A 129 0.81 8.30 -5.72
N ARG A 130 -0.10 7.67 -4.97
CA ARG A 130 -0.04 7.50 -3.50
C ARG A 130 1.22 6.75 -3.04
N VAL A 131 1.86 6.06 -4.00
CA VAL A 131 3.07 5.29 -3.87
C VAL A 131 4.26 6.10 -4.42
N PHE A 132 5.34 6.19 -3.66
CA PHE A 132 6.58 6.84 -4.05
C PHE A 132 7.77 5.91 -3.81
N VAL A 133 8.93 6.23 -4.39
CA VAL A 133 10.14 5.43 -4.26
C VAL A 133 11.23 6.13 -3.46
N GLU A 134 11.89 5.37 -2.59
CA GLU A 134 13.04 5.81 -1.80
C GLU A 134 14.19 4.81 -1.99
N PRO A 135 15.46 5.22 -1.86
CA PRO A 135 16.56 4.26 -1.88
C PRO A 135 16.47 3.34 -0.65
N ILE A 136 16.93 2.09 -0.78
CA ILE A 136 16.88 1.12 0.35
C ILE A 136 17.69 1.59 1.55
N ASP A 137 18.77 2.30 1.29
CA ASP A 137 19.67 2.85 2.29
C ASP A 137 19.84 4.34 1.97
N PRO A 138 19.57 5.25 2.92
CA PRO A 138 19.56 6.69 2.68
C PRO A 138 20.93 7.24 2.26
N GLU A 139 22.01 6.52 2.54
CA GLU A 139 23.35 6.87 2.06
C GLU A 139 23.68 6.26 0.69
N LYS A 140 22.83 5.36 0.20
CA LYS A 140 22.99 4.62 -1.05
C LYS A 140 22.22 5.24 -2.21
N LYS A 141 22.84 5.16 -3.38
CA LYS A 141 22.29 5.54 -4.70
C LYS A 141 21.11 4.65 -5.06
N PHE A 142 20.22 5.11 -5.95
CA PHE A 142 19.20 4.23 -6.55
C PHE A 142 19.83 3.20 -7.50
N PHE A 143 20.92 3.59 -8.16
CA PHE A 143 21.59 2.83 -9.21
C PHE A 143 23.06 2.60 -8.84
N PHE A 144 23.51 1.37 -8.98
CA PHE A 144 24.88 0.96 -8.72
C PHE A 144 25.41 0.14 -9.89
N LYS A 145 26.53 0.58 -10.46
CA LYS A 145 27.26 -0.26 -11.40
C LYS A 145 28.15 -1.24 -10.63
N ASN A 146 27.87 -2.53 -10.75
CA ASN A 146 28.70 -3.60 -10.21
C ASN A 146 29.34 -4.38 -11.35
N LYS A 147 30.60 -4.05 -11.67
CA LYS A 147 31.35 -4.59 -12.82
C LYS A 147 30.58 -4.40 -14.13
N GLU A 148 29.93 -5.46 -14.59
CA GLU A 148 29.20 -5.59 -15.86
C GLU A 148 27.69 -5.57 -15.67
N MET A 149 27.21 -5.39 -14.44
CA MET A 149 25.80 -5.36 -14.08
C MET A 149 25.42 -4.01 -13.50
N VAL A 150 24.13 -3.66 -13.62
CA VAL A 150 23.52 -2.54 -12.92
C VAL A 150 22.57 -3.10 -11.87
N ASP A 151 22.85 -2.78 -10.62
CA ASP A 151 22.01 -3.04 -9.47
C ASP A 151 21.13 -1.81 -9.20
N ILE A 152 19.84 -2.04 -9.10
CA ILE A 152 18.84 -1.04 -8.78
C ILE A 152 18.13 -1.49 -7.50
N SER A 153 18.21 -0.65 -6.48
CA SER A 153 17.75 -0.97 -5.12
C SER A 153 16.87 0.16 -4.58
N MET A 154 15.57 -0.10 -4.40
CA MET A 154 14.63 0.90 -3.88
C MET A 154 13.48 0.30 -3.05
N PHE A 155 12.84 1.12 -2.23
CA PHE A 155 11.56 0.84 -1.57
C PHE A 155 10.44 1.59 -2.25
N TYR A 156 9.37 0.89 -2.57
CA TYR A 156 8.05 1.48 -2.78
C TYR A 156 7.42 1.78 -1.43
N ARG A 157 6.85 2.98 -1.24
CA ARG A 157 6.20 3.38 0.00
C ARG A 157 4.87 4.06 -0.23
N ASP A 158 3.87 3.69 0.58
CA ASP A 158 2.59 4.40 0.68
C ASP A 158 2.69 5.45 1.79
N ARG A 159 2.27 6.68 1.49
CA ARG A 159 2.33 7.77 2.47
C ARG A 159 1.37 7.55 3.66
N ASP A 160 0.20 6.98 3.40
CA ASP A 160 -0.90 6.95 4.38
C ASP A 160 -0.87 5.72 5.28
N LEU A 161 -0.61 4.56 4.68
CA LEU A 161 -0.62 3.27 5.37
C LEU A 161 0.76 2.83 5.82
N LYS A 162 1.82 3.59 5.47
CA LYS A 162 3.23 3.26 5.77
C LYS A 162 3.61 1.85 5.32
N ILE A 163 2.94 1.35 4.28
CA ILE A 163 3.28 0.10 3.64
C ILE A 163 4.57 0.35 2.87
N TYR A 164 5.54 -0.55 3.01
CA TYR A 164 6.77 -0.51 2.25
C TYR A 164 6.98 -1.85 1.55
N TRP A 165 7.52 -1.79 0.34
CA TRP A 165 7.85 -2.96 -0.44
C TRP A 165 9.23 -2.82 -1.10
N PRO A 166 10.19 -3.70 -0.78
CA PRO A 166 11.51 -3.66 -1.41
C PRO A 166 11.44 -4.10 -2.86
N CYS A 167 12.19 -3.41 -3.72
CA CYS A 167 12.44 -3.79 -5.09
C CYS A 167 13.94 -3.76 -5.35
N HIS A 168 14.45 -4.92 -5.75
CA HIS A 168 15.84 -5.12 -6.11
C HIS A 168 15.89 -5.72 -7.51
N LEU A 169 16.62 -5.08 -8.41
CA LEU A 169 16.81 -5.49 -9.79
C LEU A 169 18.30 -5.55 -10.07
N ILE A 170 18.77 -6.64 -10.66
CA ILE A 170 20.13 -6.77 -11.17
C ILE A 170 20.02 -7.08 -12.65
N ILE A 171 20.55 -6.20 -13.49
CA ILE A 171 20.42 -6.31 -14.94
C ILE A 171 21.80 -6.25 -15.58
N THR A 172 22.07 -7.22 -16.45
CA THR A 172 23.28 -7.26 -17.28
C THR A 172 22.93 -6.77 -18.69
N PRO A 173 23.67 -5.80 -19.26
CA PRO A 173 23.50 -5.40 -20.65
C PRO A 173 23.88 -6.53 -21.62
N TRP A 174 23.09 -6.73 -22.67
CA TRP A 174 23.25 -7.78 -23.68
C TRP A 174 24.62 -7.75 -24.34
N CYS A 175 25.13 -6.57 -24.68
CA CYS A 175 26.44 -6.41 -25.31
C CYS A 175 27.60 -6.96 -24.46
N VAL A 176 27.39 -7.11 -23.15
CA VAL A 176 28.36 -7.67 -22.22
C VAL A 176 28.15 -9.17 -22.01
N GLU A 177 26.90 -9.64 -21.97
CA GLU A 177 26.58 -11.08 -21.89
C GLU A 177 27.22 -11.90 -23.01
N TRP A 178 27.24 -11.38 -24.24
CA TRP A 178 27.87 -12.04 -25.39
C TRP A 178 29.40 -12.09 -25.30
N ARG A 179 30.05 -11.11 -24.66
CA ARG A 179 31.51 -11.16 -24.44
C ARG A 179 31.87 -12.29 -23.49
N GLN A 180 31.09 -12.47 -22.43
CA GLN A 180 31.32 -13.57 -21.47
C GLN A 180 31.10 -14.95 -22.07
N THR A 181 30.22 -15.07 -23.08
CA THR A 181 30.00 -16.34 -23.79
C THR A 181 31.04 -16.61 -24.87
N ALA A 182 31.69 -15.58 -25.41
CA ALA A 182 32.75 -15.72 -26.40
C ALA A 182 34.13 -16.08 -25.81
N GLU A 183 34.33 -15.91 -24.50
CA GLU A 183 35.59 -16.19 -23.78
C GLU A 183 35.65 -17.59 -23.14
N LYS A 184 34.76 -18.52 -23.53
CA LYS A 184 34.82 -19.94 -23.12
C LYS A 184 35.16 -20.84 -24.30
#